data_AF-A0A533XMM1-F1
#
_entry.id   AF-A0A533XMM1-F1
#
_cell.length_a   1.000
_cell.length_b   1.000
_cell.length_c   1.000
_cell.angle_alpha   90.00
_cell.angle_beta   90.00
_cell.angle_gamma   90.00
#
_symmetry.space_group_name_H-M   'P 1'
#
loop_
_entity.id
_entity.type
_entity.pdbx_description
1 polymer ?
#
loop_
_entity_poly.entity_id
_entity_poly.type
_entity_poly.pdbx_seq_one_letter_code
_entity_poly.pdbx_strand_id
1 'polypeptide(L)'
;GHSEHDPAKYVPRELLEEWKKKDPILKAEHLLTELDYGDDSYFHEVGERVKKEVDTGLEFAEQSPLPEGPEVLEGVFAEEAASY
;
A
#
# COMPACT_ATOMS: atom_id res chain seq x y z
N GLY A 1 -8.31 -11.58 -0.90
CA GLY A 1 -8.45 -12.25 -2.19
C GLY A 1 -8.40 -11.20 -3.26
N HIS A 2 -9.36 -11.13 -4.18
CA HIS A 2 -9.40 -10.08 -5.20
C HIS A 2 -9.64 -8.67 -4.60
N SER A 3 -10.43 -8.58 -3.52
CA SER A 3 -10.77 -7.36 -2.81
C SER A 3 -10.99 -7.66 -1.31
N GLU A 4 -11.31 -6.65 -0.51
CA GLU A 4 -11.69 -6.83 0.91
C GLU A 4 -12.89 -7.78 1.08
N HIS A 5 -13.88 -7.68 0.20
CA HIS A 5 -15.10 -8.51 0.24
C HIS A 5 -14.95 -9.87 -0.46
N ASP A 6 -13.90 -10.07 -1.26
CA ASP A 6 -13.61 -11.35 -1.90
C ASP A 6 -12.41 -12.05 -1.22
N PRO A 7 -12.68 -13.04 -0.35
CA PRO A 7 -11.64 -13.80 0.33
C PRO A 7 -10.88 -14.79 -0.58
N ALA A 8 -11.22 -14.92 -1.87
CA ALA A 8 -10.61 -15.86 -2.81
C ALA A 8 -10.71 -17.34 -2.38
N LYS A 9 -11.85 -17.74 -1.79
CA LYS A 9 -12.12 -19.13 -1.34
C LYS A 9 -12.05 -20.17 -2.46
N TYR A 10 -12.15 -19.73 -3.72
CA TYR A 10 -12.05 -20.57 -4.91
C TYR A 10 -10.60 -20.89 -5.31
N VAL A 11 -9.60 -20.26 -4.67
CA VAL A 11 -8.18 -20.52 -4.94
C VAL A 11 -7.67 -21.64 -4.01
N PRO A 12 -7.10 -22.73 -4.55
CA PRO A 12 -6.50 -23.78 -3.72
C PRO A 12 -5.38 -23.24 -2.82
N ARG A 13 -5.34 -23.70 -1.58
CA ARG A 13 -4.33 -23.24 -0.60
C ARG A 13 -2.92 -23.59 -1.05
N GLU A 14 -2.74 -24.76 -1.66
CA GLU A 14 -1.46 -25.25 -2.16
C GLU A 14 -0.88 -24.31 -3.22
N LEU A 15 -1.74 -23.72 -4.07
CA LEU A 15 -1.33 -22.75 -5.06
C LEU A 15 -0.85 -21.45 -4.39
N LEU A 16 -1.56 -20.96 -3.37
CA LEU A 16 -1.11 -19.79 -2.61
C LEU A 16 0.26 -20.01 -1.97
N GLU A 17 0.50 -21.18 -1.38
CA GLU A 17 1.79 -21.52 -0.77
C GLU A 17 2.91 -21.70 -1.81
N GLU A 18 2.61 -22.20 -3.02
CA GLU A 18 3.58 -22.24 -4.12
C GLU A 18 4.03 -20.82 -4.50
N TRP A 19 3.07 -19.89 -4.63
CA TRP A 19 3.36 -18.53 -5.07
C TRP A 19 4.01 -17.66 -3.99
N LYS A 20 3.72 -17.89 -2.70
CA LYS A 20 4.45 -17.24 -1.59
C LYS A 20 5.96 -17.49 -1.66
N LYS A 21 6.40 -18.69 -2.08
CA LYS A 21 7.84 -18.97 -2.25
C LYS A 21 8.49 -18.15 -3.37
N LYS A 22 7.69 -17.50 -4.22
CA LYS A 22 8.14 -16.69 -5.35
C LYS A 22 8.08 -15.19 -5.05
N ASP A 23 7.90 -14.81 -3.78
CA ASP A 23 7.81 -13.43 -3.31
C ASP A 23 8.90 -12.54 -3.93
N PRO A 24 8.52 -11.49 -4.68
CA PRO A 24 9.48 -10.57 -5.29
C PRO A 24 10.28 -9.76 -4.26
N ILE A 25 9.73 -9.50 -3.07
CA ILE A 25 10.41 -8.74 -2.01
C ILE A 25 11.58 -9.57 -1.49
N LEU A 26 11.33 -10.82 -1.07
CA LEU A 26 12.39 -11.72 -0.59
C LEU A 26 13.46 -11.97 -1.66
N LYS A 27 13.06 -12.07 -2.93
CA LYS A 27 14.02 -12.19 -4.05
C LYS A 27 14.90 -10.95 -4.19
N ALA A 28 14.33 -9.76 -4.05
CA ALA A 28 15.06 -8.51 -4.12
C ALA A 28 16.00 -8.35 -2.92
N GLU A 29 15.54 -8.66 -1.70
CA GLU A 29 16.38 -8.63 -0.49
C GLU A 29 17.59 -9.55 -0.63
N HIS A 30 17.38 -10.82 -1.02
CA HIS A 30 18.47 -11.75 -1.26
C HIS A 30 19.47 -11.24 -2.30
N LEU A 31 19.00 -10.71 -3.43
CA LEU A 31 19.87 -10.16 -4.48
C LEU A 31 20.68 -8.97 -3.96
N LEU A 32 20.06 -8.08 -3.19
CA LEU A 32 20.73 -6.91 -2.63
C LEU A 32 21.76 -7.31 -1.57
N THR A 33 21.50 -8.36 -0.78
CA THR A 33 22.50 -8.94 0.14
C THR A 33 23.66 -9.57 -0.62
N GLU A 34 23.40 -10.36 -1.66
CA GLU A 34 24.47 -10.96 -2.50
C GLU A 34 25.37 -9.91 -3.16
N LEU A 35 24.82 -8.73 -3.45
CA LEU A 35 25.52 -7.60 -4.05
C LEU A 35 26.13 -6.63 -3.03
N ASP A 36 26.06 -6.93 -1.73
CA ASP A 36 26.58 -6.09 -0.63
C ASP A 36 25.93 -4.69 -0.57
N TYR A 37 24.66 -4.59 -1.00
CA TYR A 37 23.87 -3.36 -0.95
C TYR A 37 22.95 -3.24 0.27
N GLY A 38 22.79 -4.32 1.05
CA GLY A 38 21.98 -4.31 2.26
C GLY A 38 22.11 -5.61 3.05
N ASP A 39 21.96 -5.51 4.36
CA ASP A 39 21.95 -6.62 5.30
C ASP A 39 20.63 -6.67 6.10
N ASP A 40 20.52 -7.63 7.00
CA ASP A 40 19.32 -7.79 7.84
C ASP A 40 18.97 -6.52 8.64
N SER A 41 19.98 -5.77 9.09
CA SER A 41 19.76 -4.51 9.83
C SER A 41 19.18 -3.44 8.91
N TYR A 42 19.73 -3.31 7.70
CA TYR A 42 19.24 -2.38 6.70
C TYR A 42 17.77 -2.67 6.33
N PHE A 43 17.42 -3.92 6.03
CA PHE A 43 16.05 -4.27 5.67
C PHE A 43 15.07 -4.11 6.84
N HIS A 44 15.53 -4.38 8.07
CA HIS A 44 14.75 -4.09 9.27
C HIS A 44 14.43 -2.59 9.40
N GLU A 45 15.44 -1.73 9.24
CA GLU A 45 15.26 -0.27 9.29
C GLU A 45 14.31 0.24 8.20
N VAL A 46 14.41 -0.30 6.98
CA VAL A 46 13.48 0.02 5.88
C VAL A 46 12.06 -0.40 6.26
N GLY A 47 11.87 -1.61 6.81
CA GLY A 47 10.57 -2.10 7.27
C GLY A 47 9.93 -1.21 8.34
N GLU A 48 10.71 -0.78 9.33
CA GLU A 48 10.24 0.12 10.39
C GLU A 48 9.85 1.49 9.84
N ARG A 49 10.60 2.03 8.86
CA ARG A 49 10.24 3.29 8.20
C ARG A 49 8.94 3.17 7.42
N VAL A 50 8.78 2.11 6.61
CA VAL A 50 7.54 1.87 5.84
C VAL A 50 6.34 1.73 6.78
N LYS A 51 6.49 0.97 7.86
CA LYS A 51 5.43 0.80 8.87
C LYS A 51 5.02 2.15 9.46
N LYS A 52 5.99 2.97 9.86
CA LYS A 52 5.71 4.31 10.40
C LYS A 52 4.97 5.20 9.40
N GLU A 53 5.34 5.17 8.13
CA GLU A 53 4.66 5.94 7.07
C GLU A 53 3.21 5.49 6.90
N VAL A 54 2.96 4.18 6.87
CA VAL A 54 1.60 3.62 6.79
C VAL A 54 0.77 3.99 8.01
N ASP A 55 1.32 3.84 9.22
CA ASP A 55 0.63 4.17 10.48
C ASP A 55 0.27 5.67 10.54
N THR A 56 1.19 6.54 10.10
CA THR A 56 0.95 7.99 10.02
C THR A 56 -0.15 8.32 9.01
N GLY A 57 -0.16 7.65 7.84
CA GLY A 57 -1.19 7.83 6.83
C GLY A 57 -2.58 7.36 7.31
N LEU A 58 -2.62 6.26 8.05
CA LEU A 58 -3.85 5.77 8.68
C LEU A 58 -4.38 6.78 9.71
N GLU A 59 -3.53 7.25 10.62
CA GLU A 59 -3.92 8.23 11.64
C GLU A 59 -4.47 9.52 10.99
N PHE A 60 -3.81 10.02 9.95
CA PHE A 60 -4.30 11.17 9.20
C PHE A 60 -5.68 10.93 8.57
N ALA A 61 -5.88 9.76 7.96
CA ALA A 61 -7.16 9.41 7.34
C ALA A 61 -8.29 9.27 8.38
N GLU A 62 -8.03 8.69 9.53
CA GLU A 62 -9.01 8.53 10.61
C GLU A 62 -9.37 9.85 11.31
N GLN A 63 -8.41 10.78 11.42
CA GLN A 63 -8.62 12.10 12.02
C GLN A 63 -9.22 13.12 11.05
N SER A 64 -9.19 12.82 9.74
CA SER A 64 -9.75 13.71 8.73
C SER A 64 -11.27 13.81 8.89
N PRO A 65 -11.85 15.02 8.84
CA PRO A 65 -13.29 15.17 8.92
C PRO A 65 -13.95 14.48 7.73
N LEU A 66 -15.17 13.97 7.94
CA LEU A 66 -16.01 13.55 6.82
C LEU A 66 -16.33 14.77 5.96
N PRO A 67 -16.42 14.61 4.62
CA PRO A 67 -16.83 15.70 3.74
C PRO A 67 -18.24 16.15 4.11
N GLU A 68 -18.50 17.44 3.98
CA GLU A 68 -19.83 17.98 4.12
C GLU A 68 -20.72 17.55 2.94
N GLY A 69 -22.02 17.40 3.18
CA GLY A 69 -22.98 16.99 2.15
C GLY A 69 -22.89 17.79 0.84
N PRO A 70 -22.75 19.13 0.86
CA PRO A 70 -22.62 19.94 -0.35
C PRO A 70 -21.38 19.65 -1.20
N GLU A 71 -20.28 19.15 -0.61
CA GLU A 71 -19.03 18.86 -1.31
C GLU A 71 -19.21 17.79 -2.41
N VAL A 72 -20.28 16.99 -2.34
CA VAL A 72 -20.63 16.00 -3.38
C VAL A 72 -20.85 16.61 -4.77
N LEU A 73 -21.14 17.91 -4.86
CA LEU A 73 -21.39 18.61 -6.12
C LEU A 73 -20.12 19.21 -6.73
N GLU A 74 -19.02 19.25 -5.98
CA GLU A 74 -17.74 19.79 -6.42
C GLU A 74 -17.06 18.84 -7.42
N GLY A 75 -16.32 19.38 -8.38
CA GLY A 75 -15.60 18.59 -9.39
C GLY A 75 -16.48 17.91 -10.47
N VAL A 76 -17.80 18.15 -10.47
CA VAL A 76 -18.72 17.62 -11.50
C VAL A 76 -18.52 18.30 -12.85
N PHE A 77 -18.34 19.63 -12.83
CA PHE A 77 -17.91 20.42 -13.98
C PHE A 77 -16.62 21.15 -13.63
N ALA A 78 -15.81 21.46 -14.64
CA ALA A 78 -14.67 22.34 -14.44
C ALA A 78 -15.17 23.73 -13.99
N GLU A 79 -14.46 24.34 -13.04
CA GLU A 79 -14.71 25.72 -12.67
C GLU A 79 -14.42 26.64 -13.87
N GLU A 80 -15.26 27.64 -14.09
CA GLU A 80 -14.98 28.65 -15.11
C GLU A 80 -13.68 29.36 -14.72
N ALA A 81 -12.67 29.31 -15.59
CA ALA A 81 -11.38 29.94 -15.32
C ALA A 81 -11.64 31.41 -15.00
N ALA A 82 -11.35 31.83 -13.77
CA ALA A 82 -11.61 33.19 -13.31
C ALA A 82 -11.04 34.18 -14.33
N SER A 83 -11.91 34.99 -14.95
CA SER A 83 -11.49 36.05 -15.85
C SER A 83 -10.67 37.06 -15.04
N TYR A 84 -9.39 37.18 -15.36
CA TYR A 84 -8.48 38.19 -14.82
C TYR A 84 -8.93 39.62 -15.13
#